data_AF-A0A2S0KLB3-F1
#
_entry.id   AF-A0A2S0KLB3-F1
#
_cell.length_a   1.000
_cell.length_b   1.000
_cell.length_c   1.000
_cell.angle_alpha   90.00
_cell.angle_beta   90.00
_cell.angle_gamma   90.00
#
_symmetry.space_group_name_H-M   'P 1'
#
loop_
_entity.id
_entity.type
_entity.pdbx_description
1 polymer ?
#
loop_
_entity_poly.entity_id
_entity_poly.type
_entity_poly.pdbx_seq_one_letter_code
_entity_poly.pdbx_strand_id
1 'polypeptide(L)'
;MLASKKNNEASQNTSIEEIYQDCLYEVRIDGSGQKELFVSPKELYSAFVHNDYFYFSTSDIWELMDKLRSGDIEQTELNNLSYKVERVPISNTSSEQELIYKGSGPGYVESMKFIGDKLHFSDYTLTRKEQGHEVMLISNVTKKICDLDTLDIENAVQIQSNNSDKVLTSSDMVPAKDGYMYIYNEIDKELLELSHDEQFAILNNNKIQFPEKYLVKANSDGKVIEKTKLADNFHESGILNGYNSYLCLDNITWFLGKLANERVLQILDYKGIILAEVTPPEGSGMIVGMDDNYIFIEVLTEDSSTSGIYRLNLDNIGKDDFVFEPFFVGR
;
A
#
# COMPACT_ATOMS: atom_id res chain seq x y z
N MET A 1 -10.43 -11.05 7.98
CA MET A 1 -10.27 -10.86 6.53
C MET A 1 -11.13 -9.69 6.11
N LEU A 2 -10.57 -8.73 5.39
CA LEU A 2 -11.33 -7.66 4.74
C LEU A 2 -11.89 -8.21 3.43
N ALA A 3 -13.17 -7.98 3.16
CA ALA A 3 -13.80 -8.36 1.90
C ALA A 3 -15.01 -7.47 1.63
N SER A 4 -15.35 -7.26 0.36
CA SER A 4 -16.54 -6.50 -0.01
C SER A 4 -17.76 -7.43 -0.03
N LYS A 5 -18.88 -6.97 0.55
CA LYS A 5 -20.16 -7.68 0.60
C LYS A 5 -21.11 -7.11 -0.43
N LYS A 6 -21.79 -7.97 -1.18
CA LYS A 6 -22.87 -7.55 -2.07
C LYS A 6 -24.05 -6.98 -1.27
N ASN A 7 -24.45 -5.76 -1.55
CA ASN A 7 -25.64 -5.14 -1.01
C ASN A 7 -26.88 -5.82 -1.62
N ASN A 8 -27.63 -6.56 -0.79
CA ASN A 8 -28.79 -7.34 -1.24
C ASN A 8 -30.02 -6.47 -1.57
N GLU A 9 -29.98 -5.16 -1.30
CA GLU A 9 -31.04 -4.20 -1.64
C GLU A 9 -30.78 -3.47 -2.98
N ALA A 10 -29.65 -3.74 -3.64
CA ALA A 10 -29.31 -3.13 -4.92
C ALA A 10 -30.25 -3.59 -6.05
N SER A 11 -30.86 -2.62 -6.74
CA SER A 11 -31.74 -2.85 -7.89
C SER A 11 -30.93 -3.05 -9.18
N GLN A 12 -31.55 -3.51 -10.27
CA GLN A 12 -30.86 -3.73 -11.56
C GLN A 12 -30.27 -2.45 -12.20
N ASN A 13 -30.59 -1.26 -11.69
CA ASN A 13 -30.10 0.04 -12.19
C ASN A 13 -29.10 0.72 -11.23
N THR A 14 -28.64 0.03 -10.20
CA THR A 14 -27.71 0.51 -9.18
C THR A 14 -26.27 0.37 -9.70
N SER A 15 -25.42 1.40 -9.53
CA SER A 15 -24.04 1.38 -10.05
C SER A 15 -23.24 0.25 -9.39
N ILE A 16 -22.19 -0.28 -10.04
CA ILE A 16 -21.38 -1.38 -9.47
C ILE A 16 -20.81 -1.03 -8.09
N GLU A 17 -20.48 0.24 -7.86
CA GLU A 17 -19.96 0.76 -6.59
C GLU A 17 -21.04 0.73 -5.49
N GLU A 18 -22.32 0.90 -5.84
CA GLU A 18 -23.45 0.77 -4.91
C GLU A 18 -23.86 -0.70 -4.65
N ILE A 19 -23.31 -1.65 -5.41
CA ILE A 19 -23.57 -3.09 -5.26
C ILE A 19 -22.68 -3.70 -4.17
N TYR A 20 -21.55 -3.10 -3.80
CA TYR A 20 -20.62 -3.69 -2.83
C TYR A 20 -20.28 -2.74 -1.68
N GLN A 21 -20.30 -3.25 -0.45
CA GLN A 21 -19.94 -2.52 0.76
C GLN A 21 -18.72 -3.15 1.42
N ASP A 22 -17.77 -2.34 1.87
CA ASP A 22 -16.59 -2.85 2.57
C ASP A 22 -16.94 -3.41 3.93
N CYS A 23 -16.57 -4.67 4.14
CA CYS A 23 -16.91 -5.43 5.35
C CYS A 23 -15.67 -6.11 5.95
N LEU A 24 -15.66 -6.22 7.27
CA LEU A 24 -14.71 -7.06 8.00
C LEU A 24 -15.39 -8.36 8.39
N TYR A 25 -14.76 -9.47 8.04
CA TYR A 25 -15.18 -10.80 8.47
C TYR A 25 -14.15 -11.46 9.38
N GLU A 26 -14.64 -12.12 10.42
CA GLU A 26 -13.93 -13.17 11.14
C GLU A 26 -14.06 -14.47 10.34
N VAL A 27 -12.92 -15.08 9.99
CA VAL A 27 -12.84 -16.35 9.28
C VAL A 27 -11.90 -17.24 10.07
N ARG A 28 -12.25 -18.51 10.25
CA ARG A 28 -11.34 -19.45 10.92
C ARG A 28 -10.12 -19.71 10.06
N ILE A 29 -9.02 -20.11 10.69
CA ILE A 29 -7.75 -20.41 10.01
C ILE A 29 -7.90 -21.49 8.94
N ASP A 30 -8.84 -22.43 9.13
CA ASP A 30 -9.18 -23.47 8.14
C ASP A 30 -10.06 -22.98 6.98
N GLY A 31 -10.34 -21.67 6.92
CA GLY A 31 -11.20 -21.03 5.93
C GLY A 31 -12.70 -21.26 6.17
N SER A 32 -13.09 -21.99 7.23
CA SER A 32 -14.48 -22.27 7.53
C SER A 32 -15.11 -21.19 8.42
N GLY A 33 -16.42 -20.99 8.27
CA GLY A 33 -17.17 -20.01 9.06
C GLY A 33 -16.85 -18.58 8.64
N GLN A 34 -17.91 -17.77 8.52
CA GLN A 34 -17.81 -16.36 8.19
C GLN A 34 -18.75 -15.62 9.14
N LYS A 35 -18.18 -14.80 10.02
CA LYS A 35 -18.94 -13.93 10.90
C LYS A 35 -18.63 -12.49 10.52
N GLU A 36 -19.66 -11.77 10.07
CA GLU A 36 -19.57 -10.34 9.84
C GLU A 36 -19.31 -9.63 11.17
N LEU A 37 -18.24 -8.84 11.19
CA LEU A 37 -17.87 -8.04 12.35
C LEU A 37 -18.23 -6.58 12.12
N PHE A 38 -17.91 -6.02 10.97
CA PHE A 38 -18.07 -4.60 10.70
C PHE A 38 -18.50 -4.37 9.25
N VAL A 39 -19.39 -3.41 9.04
CA VAL A 39 -19.76 -2.89 7.72
C VAL A 39 -19.42 -1.42 7.73
N SER A 40 -18.58 -1.00 6.80
CA SER A 40 -18.16 0.39 6.73
C SER A 40 -19.30 1.28 6.24
N PRO A 41 -19.50 2.46 6.85
CA PRO A 41 -20.47 3.42 6.35
C PRO A 41 -20.04 4.08 5.04
N LYS A 42 -18.75 3.98 4.67
CA LYS A 42 -18.13 4.57 3.48
C LYS A 42 -17.07 3.64 2.89
N GLU A 43 -16.66 3.92 1.67
CA GLU A 43 -15.52 3.22 1.07
C GLU A 43 -14.25 3.39 1.92
N LEU A 44 -13.55 2.28 2.12
CA LEU A 44 -12.32 2.23 2.90
C LEU A 44 -11.10 2.38 1.98
N TYR A 45 -10.21 3.30 2.32
CA TYR A 45 -8.94 3.45 1.60
C TYR A 45 -7.87 2.48 2.08
N SER A 46 -7.86 2.25 3.39
CA SER A 46 -6.85 1.45 4.06
C SER A 46 -7.48 0.89 5.32
N ALA A 47 -7.19 -0.36 5.65
CA ALA A 47 -7.77 -0.99 6.82
C ALA A 47 -6.91 -2.12 7.36
N PHE A 48 -6.82 -2.22 8.69
CA PHE A 48 -5.93 -3.14 9.40
C PHE A 48 -6.52 -3.56 10.74
N VAL A 49 -6.09 -4.73 11.20
CA VAL A 49 -6.34 -5.19 12.56
C VAL A 49 -5.03 -5.10 13.35
N HIS A 50 -5.07 -4.44 14.51
CA HIS A 50 -3.92 -4.32 15.40
C HIS A 50 -4.38 -4.20 16.86
N ASN A 51 -3.76 -4.94 17.79
CA ASN A 51 -4.08 -4.93 19.22
C ASN A 51 -5.58 -4.92 19.56
N ASP A 52 -6.36 -5.86 19.00
CA ASP A 52 -7.82 -5.99 19.19
C ASP A 52 -8.68 -4.83 18.66
N TYR A 53 -8.11 -3.92 17.90
CA TYR A 53 -8.83 -2.87 17.19
C TYR A 53 -8.80 -3.08 15.68
N PHE A 54 -9.90 -2.70 15.03
CA PHE A 54 -10.00 -2.52 13.60
C PHE A 54 -9.81 -1.03 13.28
N TYR A 55 -8.73 -0.72 12.55
CA TYR A 55 -8.39 0.62 12.10
C TYR A 55 -8.72 0.76 10.63
N PHE A 56 -9.26 1.90 10.23
CA PHE A 56 -9.60 2.15 8.84
C PHE A 56 -9.57 3.64 8.50
N SER A 57 -9.39 3.94 7.22
CA SER A 57 -9.44 5.30 6.69
C SER A 57 -10.57 5.47 5.69
N THR A 58 -11.21 6.64 5.74
CA THR A 58 -12.31 7.03 4.84
C THR A 58 -12.05 8.42 4.26
N SER A 59 -12.60 8.72 3.08
CA SER A 59 -12.55 10.05 2.49
C SER A 59 -13.83 10.34 1.71
N ASP A 60 -14.25 11.60 1.74
CA ASP A 60 -15.39 12.13 0.99
C ASP A 60 -15.03 12.42 -0.49
N ILE A 61 -13.76 12.25 -0.87
CA ILE A 61 -13.26 12.78 -2.15
C ILE A 61 -13.77 12.00 -3.37
N TRP A 62 -13.97 10.68 -3.29
CA TRP A 62 -14.35 9.84 -4.43
C TRP A 62 -15.72 10.18 -4.98
N GLU A 63 -16.68 10.50 -4.10
CA GLU A 63 -18.01 10.95 -4.49
C GLU A 63 -17.97 12.20 -5.41
N LEU A 64 -16.87 12.95 -5.36
CA LEU A 64 -16.67 14.18 -6.13
C LEU A 64 -15.48 14.11 -7.11
N MET A 65 -14.87 12.94 -7.35
CA MET A 65 -13.65 12.85 -8.18
C MET A 65 -13.87 13.26 -9.63
N ASP A 66 -15.04 12.98 -10.20
CA ASP A 66 -15.38 13.42 -11.55
C ASP A 66 -15.50 14.96 -11.62
N LYS A 67 -16.13 15.59 -10.62
CA LYS A 67 -16.21 17.05 -10.52
C LYS A 67 -14.84 17.70 -10.30
N LEU A 68 -13.99 17.06 -9.48
CA LEU A 68 -12.61 17.49 -9.25
C LEU A 68 -11.79 17.46 -10.55
N ARG A 69 -11.95 16.41 -11.37
CA ARG A 69 -11.26 16.26 -12.66
C ARG A 69 -11.79 17.18 -13.75
N SER A 70 -13.11 17.40 -13.80
CA SER A 70 -13.73 18.31 -14.78
C SER A 70 -13.57 19.79 -14.41
N GLY A 71 -13.28 20.08 -13.14
CA GLY A 71 -13.20 21.44 -12.61
C GLY A 71 -14.56 22.05 -12.24
N ASP A 72 -15.65 21.29 -12.35
CA ASP A 72 -17.03 21.66 -11.97
C ASP A 72 -17.30 21.39 -10.48
N ILE A 73 -16.42 21.86 -9.61
CA ILE A 73 -16.62 21.80 -8.16
C ILE A 73 -16.48 23.18 -7.54
N GLU A 74 -17.45 23.58 -6.73
CA GLU A 74 -17.39 24.85 -6.04
C GLU A 74 -16.35 24.82 -4.91
N GLN A 75 -15.73 25.96 -4.62
CA GLN A 75 -14.77 26.07 -3.51
C GLN A 75 -15.39 25.71 -2.14
N THR A 76 -16.68 25.97 -1.98
CA THR A 76 -17.48 25.59 -0.81
C THR A 76 -17.62 24.08 -0.67
N GLU A 77 -17.87 23.35 -1.76
CA GLU A 77 -17.88 21.89 -1.78
C GLU A 77 -16.49 21.34 -1.43
N LEU A 78 -15.43 21.88 -2.03
CA LEU A 78 -14.04 21.49 -1.72
C LEU A 78 -13.69 21.65 -0.24
N ASN A 79 -14.10 22.76 0.37
CA ASN A 79 -13.79 23.05 1.77
C ASN A 79 -14.59 22.17 2.75
N ASN A 80 -15.70 21.60 2.32
CA ASN A 80 -16.54 20.70 3.13
C ASN A 80 -16.08 19.24 3.07
N LEU A 81 -15.18 18.89 2.14
CA LEU A 81 -14.57 17.58 2.09
C LEU A 81 -13.76 17.30 3.36
N SER A 82 -13.80 16.06 3.79
CA SER A 82 -12.99 15.58 4.89
C SER A 82 -12.55 14.14 4.66
N TYR A 83 -11.52 13.76 5.39
CA TYR A 83 -11.04 12.39 5.42
C TYR A 83 -10.50 12.09 6.81
N LYS A 84 -10.54 10.82 7.18
CA LYS A 84 -10.32 10.41 8.57
C LYS A 84 -9.56 9.11 8.66
N VAL A 85 -8.95 8.92 9.81
CA VAL A 85 -8.55 7.61 10.34
C VAL A 85 -9.32 7.39 11.63
N GLU A 86 -9.98 6.24 11.71
CA GLU A 86 -10.85 5.85 12.81
C GLU A 86 -10.48 4.44 13.27
N ARG A 87 -10.79 4.12 14.53
CA ARG A 87 -10.67 2.75 15.06
C ARG A 87 -11.93 2.32 15.80
N VAL A 88 -12.15 1.01 15.84
CA VAL A 88 -13.23 0.39 16.62
C VAL A 88 -12.73 -0.91 17.28
N PRO A 89 -13.08 -1.19 18.55
CA PRO A 89 -12.72 -2.46 19.18
C PRO A 89 -13.36 -3.64 18.43
N ILE A 90 -12.58 -4.67 18.11
CA ILE A 90 -13.08 -5.88 17.42
C ILE A 90 -14.10 -6.63 18.27
N SER A 91 -13.92 -6.61 19.59
CA SER A 91 -14.87 -7.20 20.54
C SER A 91 -16.24 -6.50 20.55
N ASN A 92 -16.31 -5.26 20.08
CA ASN A 92 -17.54 -4.47 19.99
C ASN A 92 -17.51 -3.50 18.81
N THR A 93 -17.53 -4.04 17.60
CA THR A 93 -17.54 -3.28 16.34
C THR A 93 -18.79 -2.41 16.13
N SER A 94 -19.80 -2.56 17.00
CA SER A 94 -21.00 -1.72 17.02
C SER A 94 -20.87 -0.46 17.88
N SER A 95 -19.74 -0.27 18.58
CA SER A 95 -19.49 0.97 19.33
C SER A 95 -19.29 2.16 18.39
N GLU A 96 -19.40 3.36 18.95
CA GLU A 96 -18.96 4.58 18.26
C GLU A 96 -17.49 4.46 17.85
N GLN A 97 -17.18 4.90 16.64
CA GLN A 97 -15.82 4.92 16.13
C GLN A 97 -15.00 5.96 16.89
N GLU A 98 -13.80 5.59 17.30
CA GLU A 98 -12.84 6.51 17.90
C GLU A 98 -12.04 7.20 16.81
N LEU A 99 -12.09 8.54 16.78
CA LEU A 99 -11.36 9.34 15.81
C LEU A 99 -9.88 9.42 16.18
N ILE A 100 -9.02 9.00 15.27
CA ILE A 100 -7.56 9.11 15.41
C ILE A 100 -7.06 10.37 14.71
N TYR A 101 -7.44 10.54 13.44
CA TYR A 101 -6.99 11.66 12.62
C TYR A 101 -8.14 12.19 11.78
N LYS A 102 -8.17 13.51 11.58
CA LYS A 102 -9.08 14.18 10.65
C LYS A 102 -8.32 15.21 9.83
N GLY A 103 -8.34 15.01 8.52
CA GLY A 103 -7.95 16.02 7.56
C GLY A 103 -9.17 16.78 7.03
N SER A 104 -8.92 18.01 6.59
CA SER A 104 -9.93 18.88 5.98
C SER A 104 -9.55 19.18 4.53
N GLY A 105 -10.56 19.33 3.68
CA GLY A 105 -10.39 19.56 2.25
C GLY A 105 -10.22 18.27 1.45
N PRO A 106 -9.92 18.39 0.14
CA PRO A 106 -9.73 17.25 -0.75
C PRO A 106 -8.45 16.50 -0.37
N GLY A 107 -8.60 15.33 0.25
CA GLY A 107 -7.48 14.48 0.62
C GLY A 107 -7.92 13.07 1.03
N TYR A 108 -6.96 12.21 1.35
CA TYR A 108 -7.21 10.83 1.75
C TYR A 108 -5.98 10.22 2.45
N VAL A 109 -6.17 9.07 3.10
CA VAL A 109 -5.09 8.27 3.70
C VAL A 109 -5.12 6.88 3.08
N GLU A 110 -4.26 6.62 2.08
CA GLU A 110 -4.20 5.33 1.36
C GLU A 110 -3.31 4.28 2.04
N SER A 111 -2.29 4.72 2.78
CA SER A 111 -1.27 3.83 3.33
C SER A 111 -1.17 4.03 4.84
N MET A 112 -1.51 2.96 5.58
CA MET A 112 -1.34 2.83 7.02
C MET A 112 -0.45 1.62 7.35
N LYS A 113 0.38 1.73 8.38
CA LYS A 113 1.30 0.68 8.86
C LYS A 113 1.49 0.79 10.37
N PHE A 114 1.56 -0.35 11.06
CA PHE A 114 1.79 -0.43 12.50
C PHE A 114 3.22 -0.85 12.79
N ILE A 115 3.91 -0.10 13.64
CA ILE A 115 5.26 -0.40 14.12
C ILE A 115 5.25 -0.28 15.64
N GLY A 116 5.17 -1.42 16.33
CA GLY A 116 4.86 -1.44 17.76
C GLY A 116 3.52 -0.76 18.01
N ASP A 117 3.48 0.14 19.00
CA ASP A 117 2.28 0.90 19.37
C ASP A 117 2.14 2.22 18.59
N LYS A 118 2.80 2.32 17.43
CA LYS A 118 2.73 3.51 16.56
C LYS A 118 2.07 3.20 15.24
N LEU A 119 1.14 4.07 14.86
CA LEU A 119 0.51 4.08 13.54
C LEU A 119 1.22 5.09 12.64
N HIS A 120 1.88 4.59 11.60
CA HIS A 120 2.44 5.39 10.54
C HIS A 120 1.46 5.47 9.38
N PHE A 121 1.24 6.67 8.84
CA PHE A 121 0.34 6.82 7.72
C PHE A 121 0.74 7.97 6.79
N SER A 122 0.22 7.91 5.57
CA SER A 122 0.48 8.88 4.52
C SER A 122 -0.76 9.73 4.30
N ASP A 123 -0.63 11.02 4.61
CA ASP A 123 -1.65 12.04 4.48
C ASP A 123 -1.53 12.71 3.10
N TYR A 124 -2.45 12.38 2.20
CA TYR A 124 -2.50 12.93 0.85
C TYR A 124 -3.46 14.10 0.80
N THR A 125 -2.97 15.26 0.39
CA THR A 125 -3.80 16.42 0.08
C THR A 125 -3.75 16.70 -1.41
N LEU A 126 -4.90 16.91 -2.03
CA LEU A 126 -4.99 17.23 -3.44
C LEU A 126 -5.09 18.73 -3.63
N THR A 127 -4.28 19.23 -4.55
CA THR A 127 -4.30 20.63 -4.98
C THR A 127 -4.54 20.69 -6.48
N ARG A 128 -5.38 21.63 -6.89
CA ARG A 128 -5.66 21.87 -8.30
C ARG A 128 -4.55 22.71 -8.90
N LYS A 129 -3.99 22.27 -10.03
CA LYS A 129 -3.12 23.08 -10.88
C LYS A 129 -3.74 23.18 -12.27
N GLU A 130 -3.96 24.41 -12.71
CA GLU A 130 -4.41 24.71 -14.07
C GLU A 130 -3.19 24.95 -14.97
N GLN A 131 -3.13 24.25 -16.10
CA GLN A 131 -2.10 24.45 -17.11
C GLN A 131 -2.76 24.55 -18.49
N GLY A 132 -3.04 25.79 -18.91
CA GLY A 132 -3.79 26.05 -20.14
C GLY A 132 -5.26 25.65 -20.00
N HIS A 133 -5.72 24.70 -20.82
CA HIS A 133 -7.09 24.16 -20.77
C HIS A 133 -7.20 22.85 -19.96
N GLU A 134 -6.10 22.38 -19.36
CA GLU A 134 -6.05 21.12 -18.63
C GLU A 134 -6.03 21.39 -17.11
N VAL A 135 -6.86 20.63 -16.38
CA VAL A 135 -6.91 20.65 -14.93
C VAL A 135 -6.18 19.41 -14.42
N MET A 136 -5.07 19.61 -13.72
CA MET A 136 -4.31 18.55 -13.07
C MET A 136 -4.54 18.57 -11.56
N LEU A 137 -4.67 17.39 -10.95
CA LEU A 137 -4.65 17.22 -9.51
C LEU A 137 -3.23 16.84 -9.07
N ILE A 138 -2.64 17.68 -8.24
CA ILE A 138 -1.33 17.44 -7.63
C ILE A 138 -1.57 16.92 -6.22
N SER A 139 -1.06 15.71 -5.95
CA SER A 139 -1.01 15.17 -4.61
C SER A 139 0.23 15.69 -3.87
N ASN A 140 0.02 16.23 -2.67
CA ASN A 140 1.07 16.50 -1.71
C ASN A 140 0.96 15.48 -0.58
N VAL A 141 2.07 14.82 -0.26
CA VAL A 141 2.11 13.74 0.73
C VAL A 141 2.86 14.18 1.96
N THR A 142 2.19 14.13 3.12
CA THR A 142 2.83 14.27 4.42
C THR A 142 2.83 12.91 5.10
N LYS A 143 4.00 12.43 5.53
CA LYS A 143 4.08 11.20 6.33
C LYS A 143 3.87 11.57 7.79
N LYS A 144 3.02 10.84 8.51
CA LYS A 144 2.64 11.10 9.91
C LYS A 144 2.85 9.86 10.77
N ILE A 145 3.08 10.10 12.06
CA ILE A 145 3.21 9.07 13.09
C ILE A 145 2.22 9.42 14.20
N CYS A 146 1.39 8.46 14.58
CA CYS A 146 0.47 8.56 15.70
C CYS A 146 0.90 7.58 16.80
N ASP A 147 1.08 8.08 18.02
CA ASP A 147 1.23 7.25 19.21
C ASP A 147 -0.15 6.72 19.61
N LEU A 148 -0.35 5.39 19.64
CA LEU A 148 -1.69 4.81 19.85
C LEU A 148 -2.16 4.83 21.30
N ASP A 149 -1.24 5.06 22.25
CA ASP A 149 -1.55 5.19 23.67
C ASP A 149 -2.04 6.61 24.00
N THR A 150 -1.41 7.64 23.42
CA THR A 150 -1.77 9.04 23.67
C THR A 150 -2.65 9.67 22.58
N LEU A 151 -2.69 9.07 21.39
CA LEU A 151 -3.25 9.62 20.15
C LEU A 151 -2.58 10.92 19.67
N ASP A 152 -1.38 11.21 20.17
CA ASP A 152 -0.60 12.34 19.67
C ASP A 152 -0.08 12.05 18.26
N ILE A 153 -0.19 13.06 17.39
CA ILE A 153 0.21 12.96 15.98
C ILE A 153 1.32 13.95 15.68
N GLU A 154 2.40 13.46 15.10
CA GLU A 154 3.50 14.26 14.59
C GLU A 154 3.80 13.97 13.11
N ASN A 155 4.48 14.90 12.45
CA ASN A 155 4.99 14.64 11.11
C ASN A 155 6.23 13.74 11.22
N ALA A 156 6.25 12.66 10.44
CA ALA A 156 7.41 11.78 10.36
C ALA A 156 8.61 12.52 9.80
N VAL A 157 9.81 12.17 10.28
CA VAL A 157 11.06 12.71 9.73
C VAL A 157 11.18 12.28 8.25
N GLN A 158 11.19 13.26 7.35
CA GLN A 158 11.45 13.02 5.93
C GLN A 158 12.96 13.03 5.66
N ILE A 159 13.47 12.01 4.98
CA ILE A 159 14.80 12.10 4.39
C ILE A 159 14.73 13.09 3.22
N GLN A 160 15.71 13.99 3.14
CA GLN A 160 15.91 14.85 1.98
C GLN A 160 17.16 14.42 1.22
N SER A 161 17.14 14.61 -0.10
CA SER A 161 18.34 14.47 -0.93
C SER A 161 19.36 15.54 -0.54
N ASN A 162 20.62 15.16 -0.40
CA ASN A 162 21.72 16.11 -0.23
C ASN A 162 22.09 16.82 -1.55
N ASN A 163 21.56 16.35 -2.68
CA ASN A 163 21.73 16.95 -3.99
C ASN A 163 20.46 17.73 -4.39
N SER A 164 20.61 19.03 -4.66
CA SER A 164 19.50 19.92 -5.02
C SER A 164 18.81 19.57 -6.33
N ASP A 165 19.48 18.83 -7.22
CA ASP A 165 18.96 18.48 -8.53
C ASP A 165 18.23 17.13 -8.50
N LYS A 166 18.24 16.45 -7.34
CA LYS A 166 17.60 15.17 -7.12
C LYS A 166 16.45 15.25 -6.11
N VAL A 167 15.50 14.34 -6.26
CA VAL A 167 14.38 14.10 -5.34
C VAL A 167 14.46 12.65 -4.89
N LEU A 168 14.12 12.42 -3.61
CA LEU A 168 13.97 11.08 -3.09
C LEU A 168 12.56 10.58 -3.38
N THR A 169 12.45 9.42 -4.02
CA THR A 169 11.22 8.64 -4.04
C THR A 169 11.38 7.45 -3.11
N SER A 170 10.37 7.12 -2.32
CA SER A 170 10.42 5.99 -1.39
C SER A 170 9.32 4.98 -1.69
N SER A 171 9.61 3.69 -1.47
CA SER A 171 8.58 2.67 -1.31
C SER A 171 7.72 2.95 -0.08
N ASP A 172 6.67 2.16 0.09
CA ASP A 172 6.01 2.04 1.39
C ASP A 172 6.99 1.56 2.48
N MET A 173 6.66 1.93 3.71
CA MET A 173 7.35 1.46 4.91
C MET A 173 6.83 0.07 5.30
N VAL A 174 7.73 -0.82 5.68
CA VAL A 174 7.39 -2.17 6.14
C VAL A 174 7.91 -2.40 7.57
N PRO A 175 7.15 -3.10 8.43
CA PRO A 175 7.60 -3.43 9.78
C PRO A 175 8.86 -4.31 9.76
N ALA A 176 9.79 -4.05 10.68
CA ALA A 176 10.99 -4.86 10.89
C ALA A 176 11.24 -5.04 12.39
N LYS A 177 12.08 -6.02 12.75
CA LYS A 177 12.34 -6.46 14.13
C LYS A 177 12.66 -5.34 15.15
N ASP A 178 13.21 -4.20 14.70
CA ASP A 178 13.56 -3.05 15.57
C ASP A 178 13.17 -1.69 14.96
N GLY A 179 12.03 -1.61 14.27
CA GLY A 179 11.54 -0.39 13.65
C GLY A 179 10.91 -0.66 12.31
N TYR A 180 11.34 0.06 11.29
CA TYR A 180 10.80 -0.11 9.95
C TYR A 180 11.85 0.05 8.87
N MET A 181 11.51 -0.49 7.71
CA MET A 181 12.36 -0.46 6.53
C MET A 181 11.61 0.07 5.33
N TYR A 182 12.35 0.67 4.42
CA TYR A 182 11.84 1.12 3.12
C TYR A 182 13.00 1.24 2.15
N ILE A 183 12.70 1.22 0.87
CA ILE A 183 13.65 1.53 -0.17
C ILE A 183 13.42 2.97 -0.60
N TYR A 184 14.50 3.69 -0.86
CA TYR A 184 14.39 4.94 -1.59
C TYR A 184 15.33 4.97 -2.79
N ASN A 185 14.94 5.79 -3.78
CA ASN A 185 15.70 6.07 -4.98
C ASN A 185 16.03 7.57 -5.04
N GLU A 186 17.21 7.90 -5.55
CA GLU A 186 17.61 9.28 -5.86
C GLU A 186 17.40 9.57 -7.35
N ILE A 187 16.33 10.29 -7.68
CA ILE A 187 15.90 10.56 -9.05
C ILE A 187 16.19 12.01 -9.43
N ASP A 188 16.67 12.27 -10.65
CA ASP A 188 16.84 13.62 -11.16
C ASP A 188 15.48 14.32 -11.33
N LYS A 189 15.38 15.59 -10.89
CA LYS A 189 14.15 16.38 -10.93
C LYS A 189 13.54 16.48 -12.32
N GLU A 190 14.39 16.61 -13.35
CA GLU A 190 13.97 16.69 -14.74
C GLU A 190 13.16 15.46 -15.16
N LEU A 191 13.43 14.27 -14.60
CA LEU A 191 12.66 13.07 -14.90
C LEU A 191 11.21 13.17 -14.42
N LEU A 192 10.99 13.83 -13.28
CA LEU A 192 9.65 14.01 -12.69
C LEU A 192 8.78 15.02 -13.44
N GLU A 193 9.38 15.82 -14.33
CA GLU A 193 8.67 16.78 -15.17
C GLU A 193 8.12 16.15 -16.46
N LEU A 194 8.56 14.94 -16.80
CA LEU A 194 8.13 14.20 -17.98
C LEU A 194 6.81 13.47 -17.74
N SER A 195 6.06 13.17 -18.80
CA SER A 195 4.90 12.28 -18.70
C SER A 195 5.31 10.83 -18.38
N HIS A 196 4.40 10.02 -17.83
CA HIS A 196 4.69 8.60 -17.53
C HIS A 196 5.17 7.81 -18.78
N ASP A 197 4.60 8.09 -19.96
CA ASP A 197 5.00 7.44 -21.21
C ASP A 197 6.43 7.85 -21.64
N GLU A 198 6.81 9.11 -21.45
CA GLU A 198 8.16 9.60 -21.71
C GLU A 198 9.16 9.00 -20.72
N GLN A 199 8.83 8.97 -19.44
CA GLN A 199 9.64 8.32 -18.40
C GLN A 199 9.87 6.83 -18.76
N PHE A 200 8.80 6.12 -19.13
CA PHE A 200 8.86 4.71 -19.54
C PHE A 200 9.69 4.48 -20.80
N ALA A 201 9.52 5.33 -21.83
CA ALA A 201 10.28 5.25 -23.07
C ALA A 201 11.78 5.51 -22.84
N ILE A 202 12.13 6.38 -21.88
CA ILE A 202 13.52 6.66 -21.53
C ILE A 202 14.17 5.47 -20.84
N LEU A 203 13.45 4.80 -19.93
CA LEU A 203 13.93 3.64 -19.20
C LEU A 203 14.14 2.43 -20.11
N ASN A 204 13.15 2.09 -20.93
CA ASN A 204 13.24 0.93 -21.84
C ASN A 204 14.30 1.10 -22.93
N ASN A 205 14.68 2.33 -23.28
CA ASN A 205 15.71 2.59 -24.27
C ASN A 205 17.14 2.63 -23.67
N ASN A 206 17.33 2.24 -22.41
CA ASN A 206 18.63 2.26 -21.70
C ASN A 206 19.31 3.63 -21.73
N LYS A 207 18.54 4.72 -21.82
CA LYS A 207 19.10 6.08 -21.95
C LYS A 207 19.45 6.74 -20.61
N ILE A 208 19.05 6.15 -19.50
CA ILE A 208 19.35 6.61 -18.13
C ILE A 208 19.88 5.44 -17.29
N GLN A 209 20.89 5.70 -16.48
CA GLN A 209 21.28 4.79 -15.40
C GLN A 209 20.18 4.80 -14.35
N PHE A 210 19.68 3.62 -13.96
CA PHE A 210 18.70 3.53 -12.90
C PHE A 210 19.17 4.28 -11.65
N PRO A 211 18.27 5.05 -11.01
CA PRO A 211 18.62 5.80 -9.82
C PRO A 211 19.16 4.85 -8.75
N GLU A 212 20.21 5.29 -8.06
CA GLU A 212 20.80 4.48 -6.99
C GLU A 212 19.75 4.15 -5.94
N LYS A 213 19.73 2.87 -5.53
CA LYS A 213 18.79 2.34 -4.56
C LYS A 213 19.43 2.17 -3.21
N TYR A 214 18.68 2.56 -2.21
CA TYR A 214 19.10 2.46 -0.83
C TYR A 214 18.00 1.82 0.00
N LEU A 215 18.36 0.74 0.69
CA LEU A 215 17.55 0.19 1.76
C LEU A 215 17.84 0.98 3.03
N VAL A 216 16.79 1.49 3.67
CA VAL A 216 16.88 2.26 4.89
C VAL A 216 16.23 1.50 6.03
N LYS A 217 16.92 1.43 7.17
CA LYS A 217 16.35 1.07 8.46
C LYS A 217 16.17 2.33 9.28
N ALA A 218 14.97 2.54 9.80
CA ALA A 218 14.64 3.63 10.70
C ALA A 218 14.01 3.09 11.99
N ASN A 219 14.12 3.85 13.08
CA ASN A 219 13.38 3.55 14.31
C ASN A 219 11.90 3.91 14.15
N SER A 220 11.06 3.57 15.13
CA SER A 220 9.63 3.88 15.15
C SER A 220 9.29 5.39 15.08
N ASP A 221 10.24 6.29 15.30
CA ASP A 221 10.04 7.74 15.19
C ASP A 221 10.43 8.27 13.79
N GLY A 222 10.90 7.36 12.93
CA GLY A 222 11.38 7.63 11.59
C GLY A 222 12.76 8.24 11.48
N LYS A 223 13.52 8.22 12.59
CA LYS A 223 14.95 8.52 12.54
C LYS A 223 15.70 7.38 11.87
N VAL A 224 16.45 7.71 10.82
CA VAL A 224 17.33 6.77 10.12
C VAL A 224 18.38 6.22 11.08
N ILE A 225 18.47 4.89 11.14
CA ILE A 225 19.49 4.13 11.87
C ILE A 225 20.59 3.71 10.90
N GLU A 226 20.20 3.17 9.75
CA GLU A 226 21.12 2.58 8.78
C GLU A 226 20.64 2.83 7.35
N LYS A 227 21.59 3.01 6.43
CA LYS A 227 21.37 3.16 4.99
C LYS A 227 22.35 2.26 4.27
N THR A 228 21.83 1.34 3.46
CA THR A 228 22.61 0.36 2.70
C THR A 228 22.33 0.52 1.22
N LYS A 229 23.38 0.74 0.42
CA LYS A 229 23.24 0.76 -1.05
C LYS A 229 22.93 -0.66 -1.52
N LEU A 230 21.83 -0.83 -2.24
CA LEU A 230 21.45 -2.11 -2.82
C LEU A 230 22.31 -2.39 -4.05
N ALA A 231 22.56 -3.68 -4.31
CA ALA A 231 23.34 -4.10 -5.47
C ALA A 231 22.55 -3.90 -6.78
N ASP A 232 23.25 -3.85 -7.90
CA ASP A 232 22.65 -3.55 -9.21
C ASP A 232 21.75 -4.68 -9.75
N ASN A 233 21.78 -5.87 -9.14
CA ASN A 233 20.95 -7.02 -9.53
C ASN A 233 19.53 -6.98 -8.92
N PHE A 234 19.19 -5.92 -8.21
CA PHE A 234 17.85 -5.71 -7.66
C PHE A 234 16.86 -5.30 -8.73
N HIS A 235 15.61 -5.73 -8.61
CA HIS A 235 14.54 -5.32 -9.51
C HIS A 235 14.49 -3.80 -9.66
N GLU A 236 14.50 -3.34 -10.91
CA GLU A 236 14.51 -1.94 -11.32
C GLU A 236 13.36 -1.14 -10.70
N SER A 237 12.26 -1.82 -10.43
CA SER A 237 11.10 -1.26 -9.77
C SER A 237 10.38 -2.33 -8.98
N GLY A 238 10.04 -2.04 -7.72
CA GLY A 238 9.31 -2.99 -6.91
C GLY A 238 8.64 -2.39 -5.68
N ILE A 239 7.56 -3.03 -5.25
CA ILE A 239 6.93 -2.79 -3.95
C ILE A 239 7.73 -3.57 -2.93
N LEU A 240 8.19 -2.88 -1.89
CA LEU A 240 8.76 -3.54 -0.73
C LEU A 240 7.62 -4.05 0.14
N ASN A 241 7.61 -5.35 0.37
CA ASN A 241 6.83 -6.03 1.39
C ASN A 241 7.79 -6.53 2.46
N GLY A 242 7.32 -6.69 3.69
CA GLY A 242 8.19 -7.12 4.77
C GLY A 242 7.46 -7.32 6.07
N TYR A 243 7.96 -8.28 6.84
CA TYR A 243 7.54 -8.49 8.21
C TYR A 243 8.72 -9.09 8.99
N ASN A 244 9.11 -8.40 10.07
CA ASN A 244 10.08 -8.84 11.06
C ASN A 244 11.47 -9.25 10.51
N SER A 245 11.62 -10.50 10.04
CA SER A 245 12.91 -11.13 9.68
C SER A 245 13.24 -11.07 8.19
N TYR A 246 12.23 -10.98 7.33
CA TYR A 246 12.40 -11.02 5.88
C TYR A 246 11.74 -9.82 5.21
N LEU A 247 12.33 -9.45 4.07
CA LEU A 247 11.77 -8.50 3.12
C LEU A 247 11.49 -9.24 1.81
N CYS A 248 10.55 -8.72 1.03
CA CYS A 248 10.25 -9.20 -0.31
C CYS A 248 10.08 -8.02 -1.26
N LEU A 249 10.84 -8.01 -2.33
CA LEU A 249 10.69 -7.07 -3.43
C LEU A 249 9.82 -7.70 -4.51
N ASP A 250 8.62 -7.13 -4.68
CA ASP A 250 7.66 -7.51 -5.72
C ASP A 250 7.87 -6.63 -6.95
N ASN A 251 8.29 -7.22 -8.07
CA ASN A 251 8.68 -6.45 -9.26
C ASN A 251 7.48 -5.89 -10.04
N ILE A 252 7.11 -4.66 -9.69
CA ILE A 252 6.10 -3.87 -10.40
C ILE A 252 6.77 -2.84 -11.30
N THR A 253 6.25 -2.59 -12.49
CA THR A 253 6.57 -1.40 -13.29
C THR A 253 5.89 -0.16 -12.66
N TRP A 254 6.56 0.45 -11.69
CA TRP A 254 5.98 1.46 -10.81
C TRP A 254 5.36 2.68 -11.52
N PHE A 255 5.91 3.12 -12.65
CA PHE A 255 5.36 4.22 -13.45
C PHE A 255 4.04 3.88 -14.15
N LEU A 256 3.81 2.60 -14.43
CA LEU A 256 2.63 2.14 -15.13
C LEU A 256 1.57 1.58 -14.18
N GLY A 257 1.91 1.38 -12.90
CA GLY A 257 1.08 0.62 -11.96
C GLY A 257 0.80 -0.80 -12.45
N LYS A 258 1.69 -1.38 -13.29
CA LYS A 258 1.53 -2.71 -13.88
C LYS A 258 2.58 -3.66 -13.37
N LEU A 259 2.29 -4.95 -13.35
CA LEU A 259 3.29 -5.96 -13.02
C LEU A 259 4.33 -6.07 -14.15
N ALA A 260 5.56 -6.47 -13.82
CA ALA A 260 6.57 -6.77 -14.83
C ALA A 260 6.16 -7.99 -15.68
N ASN A 261 6.60 -8.01 -16.95
CA ASN A 261 6.31 -9.12 -17.88
C ASN A 261 6.89 -10.44 -17.37
N GLU A 262 8.09 -10.41 -16.81
CA GLU A 262 8.70 -11.54 -16.10
C GLU A 262 8.53 -11.30 -14.60
N ARG A 263 7.61 -12.02 -13.96
CA ARG A 263 7.36 -11.92 -12.52
C ARG A 263 8.43 -12.68 -11.75
N VAL A 264 9.15 -11.97 -10.90
CA VAL A 264 10.10 -12.54 -9.95
C VAL A 264 9.96 -11.77 -8.65
N LEU A 265 9.90 -12.51 -7.55
CA LEU A 265 9.97 -11.96 -6.20
C LEU A 265 11.38 -12.18 -5.66
N GLN A 266 12.01 -11.11 -5.18
CA GLN A 266 13.32 -11.16 -4.53
C GLN A 266 13.13 -11.17 -3.02
N ILE A 267 13.54 -12.25 -2.37
CA ILE A 267 13.48 -12.40 -0.91
C ILE A 267 14.80 -11.96 -0.31
N LEU A 268 14.74 -11.10 0.71
CA LEU A 268 15.92 -10.48 1.27
C LEU A 268 15.97 -10.60 2.78
N ASP A 269 17.19 -10.56 3.32
CA ASP A 269 17.40 -10.23 4.72
C ASP A 269 17.27 -8.73 4.97
N TYR A 270 17.28 -8.34 6.25
CA TYR A 270 17.24 -6.94 6.69
C TYR A 270 18.51 -6.14 6.34
N LYS A 271 19.55 -6.76 5.78
CA LYS A 271 20.75 -6.08 5.29
C LYS A 271 20.66 -5.79 3.79
N GLY A 272 19.58 -6.22 3.13
CA GLY A 272 19.44 -6.09 1.68
C GLY A 272 20.31 -7.08 0.94
N ILE A 273 20.51 -8.28 1.49
CA ILE A 273 21.12 -9.40 0.77
C ILE A 273 19.99 -10.26 0.22
N ILE A 274 20.01 -10.53 -1.10
CA ILE A 274 19.07 -11.46 -1.74
C ILE A 274 19.39 -12.87 -1.25
N LEU A 275 18.39 -13.50 -0.63
CA LEU A 275 18.46 -14.86 -0.11
C LEU A 275 17.89 -15.88 -1.11
N ALA A 276 16.85 -15.49 -1.84
CA ALA A 276 16.21 -16.33 -2.85
C ALA A 276 15.46 -15.47 -3.87
N GLU A 277 15.22 -16.05 -5.03
CA GLU A 277 14.33 -15.54 -6.07
C GLU A 277 13.29 -16.60 -6.38
N VAL A 278 12.04 -16.19 -6.58
CA VAL A 278 10.94 -17.11 -6.84
C VAL A 278 9.97 -16.50 -7.83
N THR A 279 9.54 -17.31 -8.80
CA THR A 279 8.50 -16.92 -9.75
C THR A 279 7.14 -17.31 -9.16
N PRO A 280 6.22 -16.35 -8.98
CA PRO A 280 4.87 -16.67 -8.54
C PRO A 280 4.09 -17.41 -9.64
N PRO A 281 2.99 -18.09 -9.31
CA PRO A 281 2.17 -18.80 -10.29
C PRO A 281 1.66 -17.89 -11.42
N GLU A 282 1.37 -18.47 -12.58
CA GLU A 282 0.71 -17.74 -13.67
C GLU A 282 -0.65 -17.18 -13.21
N GLY A 283 -1.00 -15.98 -13.67
CA GLY A 283 -2.22 -15.28 -13.22
C GLY A 283 -2.11 -14.67 -11.82
N SER A 284 -0.92 -14.67 -11.22
CA SER A 284 -0.68 -14.00 -9.94
C SER A 284 -0.75 -12.48 -10.02
N GLY A 285 -1.43 -11.89 -9.03
CA GLY A 285 -1.48 -10.46 -8.79
C GLY A 285 -0.26 -9.95 -7.99
N MET A 286 -0.48 -8.88 -7.21
CA MET A 286 0.49 -8.40 -6.23
C MET A 286 0.43 -9.25 -4.95
N ILE A 287 1.49 -9.18 -4.14
CA ILE A 287 1.45 -9.70 -2.76
C ILE A 287 0.28 -9.08 -2.00
N VAL A 288 -0.55 -9.92 -1.39
CA VAL A 288 -1.71 -9.50 -0.59
C VAL A 288 -1.43 -9.51 0.92
N GLY A 289 -0.32 -10.14 1.34
CA GLY A 289 0.10 -10.17 2.73
C GLY A 289 1.43 -10.90 2.93
N MET A 290 2.08 -10.63 4.05
CA MET A 290 3.31 -11.29 4.49
C MET A 290 3.35 -11.35 6.01
N ASP A 291 3.82 -12.47 6.57
CA ASP A 291 4.15 -12.63 7.98
C ASP A 291 5.59 -13.19 8.15
N ASP A 292 5.94 -13.60 9.37
CA ASP A 292 7.26 -14.16 9.69
C ASP A 292 7.65 -15.37 8.85
N ASN A 293 6.66 -16.15 8.42
CA ASN A 293 6.85 -17.48 7.84
C ASN A 293 6.29 -17.59 6.42
N TYR A 294 5.39 -16.70 5.99
CA TYR A 294 4.69 -16.82 4.72
C TYR A 294 4.56 -15.52 3.96
N ILE A 295 4.62 -15.62 2.63
CA ILE A 295 4.12 -14.60 1.69
C ILE A 295 2.83 -15.13 1.07
N PHE A 296 1.82 -14.28 0.94
CA PHE A 296 0.53 -14.60 0.34
C PHE A 296 0.31 -13.80 -0.95
N ILE A 297 -0.17 -14.48 -1.99
CA ILE A 297 -0.46 -13.88 -3.29
C ILE A 297 -1.81 -14.36 -3.79
N GLU A 298 -2.57 -13.45 -4.39
CA GLU A 298 -3.78 -13.81 -5.12
C GLU A 298 -3.43 -14.30 -6.52
N VAL A 299 -4.07 -15.39 -6.94
CA VAL A 299 -3.95 -15.98 -8.27
C VAL A 299 -5.33 -16.03 -8.89
N LEU A 300 -5.48 -15.41 -10.05
CA LEU A 300 -6.72 -15.38 -10.82
C LEU A 300 -6.48 -16.05 -12.16
N THR A 301 -7.14 -17.18 -12.37
CA THR A 301 -7.05 -17.99 -13.59
C THR A 301 -8.42 -18.21 -14.20
N GLU A 302 -8.48 -18.55 -15.49
CA GLU A 302 -9.76 -18.89 -16.13
C GLU A 302 -10.43 -20.12 -15.47
N ASP A 303 -9.63 -21.03 -14.93
CA ASP A 303 -10.10 -22.14 -14.11
C ASP A 303 -10.34 -21.67 -12.66
N SER A 304 -11.60 -21.73 -12.21
CA SER A 304 -11.98 -21.33 -10.85
C SER A 304 -11.40 -22.23 -9.77
N SER A 305 -10.98 -23.47 -10.10
CA SER A 305 -10.40 -24.41 -9.14
C SER A 305 -8.94 -24.11 -8.79
N THR A 306 -8.26 -23.34 -9.64
CA THR A 306 -6.88 -22.85 -9.42
C THR A 306 -6.83 -21.37 -9.05
N SER A 307 -7.98 -20.70 -9.06
CA SER A 307 -8.08 -19.32 -8.56
C SER A 307 -8.17 -19.30 -7.04
N GLY A 308 -7.47 -18.36 -6.42
CA GLY A 308 -7.53 -18.14 -4.97
C GLY A 308 -6.21 -17.64 -4.40
N ILE A 309 -5.98 -17.90 -3.11
CA ILE A 309 -4.77 -17.48 -2.41
C ILE A 309 -3.75 -18.60 -2.41
N TYR A 310 -2.53 -18.27 -2.82
CA TYR A 310 -1.35 -19.10 -2.73
C TYR A 310 -0.43 -18.53 -1.66
N ARG A 311 0.39 -19.40 -1.07
CA ARG A 311 1.39 -18.98 -0.09
C ARG A 311 2.76 -19.57 -0.41
N LEU A 312 3.79 -18.88 0.02
CA LEU A 312 5.18 -19.33 -0.05
C LEU A 312 5.74 -19.43 1.36
N ASN A 313 6.26 -20.59 1.74
CA ASN A 313 6.86 -20.81 3.06
C ASN A 313 8.33 -20.33 3.10
N LEU A 314 8.60 -19.30 3.90
CA LEU A 314 9.92 -18.68 4.07
C LEU A 314 10.91 -19.58 4.81
N ASP A 315 10.44 -20.56 5.59
CA ASP A 315 11.33 -21.57 6.21
C ASP A 315 11.99 -22.49 5.19
N ASN A 316 11.51 -22.48 3.94
CA ASN A 316 12.05 -23.27 2.84
C ASN A 316 13.09 -22.52 1.99
N ILE A 317 13.47 -21.29 2.35
CA ILE A 317 14.55 -20.57 1.66
C ILE A 317 15.81 -21.45 1.59
N GLY A 318 16.36 -21.60 0.38
CA GLY A 318 17.54 -22.43 0.11
C GLY A 318 17.26 -23.94 0.00
N LYS A 319 16.00 -24.36 0.00
CA LYS A 319 15.58 -25.76 -0.24
C LYS A 319 14.91 -25.90 -1.61
N ASP A 320 14.89 -27.12 -2.13
CA ASP A 320 14.31 -27.45 -3.44
C ASP A 320 12.78 -27.24 -3.49
N ASP A 321 12.11 -27.19 -2.33
CA ASP A 321 10.67 -26.99 -2.18
C ASP A 321 10.29 -25.53 -1.87
N PHE A 322 11.14 -24.56 -2.22
CA PHE A 322 10.85 -23.13 -2.11
C PHE A 322 9.94 -22.65 -3.25
N VAL A 323 8.69 -23.08 -3.24
CA VAL A 323 7.69 -22.79 -4.26
C VAL A 323 6.35 -22.38 -3.65
N PHE A 324 5.54 -21.66 -4.43
CA PHE A 324 4.18 -21.33 -4.02
C PHE A 324 3.28 -22.57 -3.99
N GLU A 325 2.51 -22.71 -2.91
CA GLU A 325 1.51 -23.77 -2.75
C GLU A 325 0.10 -23.17 -2.59
N PRO A 326 -0.95 -23.88 -3.05
CA PRO A 326 -2.33 -23.45 -2.81
C PRO A 326 -2.62 -23.34 -1.31
N PHE A 327 -3.24 -22.22 -0.89
CA PHE A 327 -3.67 -22.00 0.49
C PHE A 327 -5.20 -21.96 0.61
N PHE A 328 -5.85 -21.12 -0.19
CA PHE A 328 -7.31 -20.98 -0.23
C PHE A 328 -7.77 -20.85 -1.68
N VAL A 329 -7.97 -21.98 -2.36
CA VAL A 329 -8.41 -22.03 -3.77
C VAL A 329 -9.86 -22.48 -3.88
N GLY A 330 -10.54 -22.04 -4.95
CA GLY A 330 -11.91 -22.46 -5.26
C GLY A 330 -12.02 -23.99 -5.32
N ARG A 331 -13.06 -24.56 -4.71
CA ARG A 331 -13.38 -25.98 -4.83
C ARG A 331 -14.45 -26.22 -5.87
#